data_AF-A0A1Y5TEN5-F1
#
_entry.id   AF-A0A1Y5TEN5-F1
#
_cell.length_a   1.000
_cell.length_b   1.000
_cell.length_c   1.000
_cell.angle_alpha   90.00
_cell.angle_beta   90.00
_cell.angle_gamma   90.00
#
_symmetry.space_group_name_H-M   'P 1'
#
loop_
_entity.id
_entity.type
_entity.pdbx_description
1 polymer ?
#
loop_
_entity_poly.entity_id
_entity_poly.type
_entity_poly.pdbx_seq_one_letter_code
_entity_poly.pdbx_strand_id
1 'polypeptide(L)' 'MTNNKTSVEVRRAAVLSAARAKLDIRCAEALRPAEAVLMLEWAMACENEADRCALLDIFEQVGGVKLVQGAVGRVH' A
#
# COMPACT_ATOMS: atom_id res chain seq x y z
N MET A 1 4.45 27.96 -1.24
CA MET A 1 4.60 26.60 -1.78
C MET A 1 4.16 25.60 -0.71
N THR A 2 2.86 25.29 -0.62
CA THR A 2 2.29 24.51 0.51
C THR A 2 1.27 23.46 0.07
N ASN A 3 0.70 23.56 -1.13
CA ASN A 3 -0.38 22.65 -1.57
C ASN A 3 0.03 21.20 -1.81
N ASN A 4 1.30 20.91 -2.12
CA ASN A 4 1.73 19.57 -2.51
C ASN A 4 1.92 18.61 -1.32
N LYS A 5 2.46 19.08 -0.19
CA LYS A 5 2.69 18.21 0.99
C LYS A 5 1.37 17.74 1.59
N THR A 6 0.40 18.64 1.73
CA THR A 6 -0.94 18.32 2.25
C THR A 6 -1.68 17.32 1.35
N SER A 7 -1.53 17.42 0.02
CA SER A 7 -2.16 16.47 -0.90
C SER A 7 -1.59 15.05 -0.78
N VAL A 8 -0.26 14.92 -0.62
CA VAL A 8 0.41 13.62 -0.48
C VAL A 8 0.03 12.94 0.84
N GLU A 9 0.01 13.70 1.95
CA GLU A 9 -0.35 13.17 3.27
C GLU A 9 -1.82 12.72 3.33
N VAL A 10 -2.74 13.50 2.74
CA VAL A 10 -4.17 13.12 2.65
C VAL A 10 -4.34 11.85 1.82
N ARG A 11 -3.65 11.74 0.69
CA ARG A 11 -3.69 10.54 -0.17
C ARG A 11 -3.09 9.32 0.56
N ARG A 12 -2.02 9.51 1.34
CA ARG A 12 -1.43 8.46 2.18
C ARG A 12 -2.39 7.96 3.24
N ALA A 13 -3.03 8.88 3.98
CA ALA A 13 -4.02 8.53 4.99
C ALA A 13 -5.22 7.78 4.40
N ALA A 14 -5.71 8.20 3.22
CA ALA A 14 -6.83 7.55 2.56
C ALA A 14 -6.53 6.10 2.14
N VAL A 15 -5.35 5.84 1.55
CA VAL A 15 -4.95 4.48 1.15
C VAL A 15 -4.71 3.59 2.37
N LEU A 16 -4.08 4.10 3.42
CA LEU A 16 -3.89 3.35 4.67
C LEU A 16 -5.21 3.02 5.35
N SER A 17 -6.15 3.97 5.38
CA SER A 17 -7.49 3.77 5.90
C SER A 17 -8.23 2.68 5.11
N ALA A 18 -8.20 2.74 3.78
CA ALA A 18 -8.81 1.74 2.92
C ALA A 18 -8.19 0.34 3.09
N ALA A 19 -6.87 0.26 3.22
CA ALA A 19 -6.17 -1.00 3.46
C ALA A 19 -6.54 -1.61 4.82
N ARG A 20 -6.57 -0.79 5.87
CA ARG A 20 -6.97 -1.22 7.22
C ARG A 20 -8.44 -1.66 7.26
N ALA A 21 -9.33 -0.92 6.62
CA ALA A 21 -10.73 -1.31 6.51
C ALA A 21 -10.87 -2.71 5.89
N LYS A 22 -10.16 -2.99 4.79
CA LYS A 22 -10.17 -4.31 4.14
C LYS A 22 -9.71 -5.44 5.07
N LEU A 23 -8.71 -5.20 5.91
CA LEU A 23 -8.24 -6.16 6.92
C LEU A 23 -9.31 -6.41 8.00
N ASP A 24 -9.99 -5.37 8.45
CA ASP A 24 -10.97 -5.44 9.54
C ASP A 24 -12.24 -6.22 9.13
N ILE A 25 -12.77 -5.96 7.94
CA ILE A 25 -13.95 -6.69 7.41
C ILE A 25 -13.63 -8.06 6.79
N ARG A 26 -12.38 -8.54 6.91
CA ARG A 26 -11.88 -9.74 6.20
C ARG A 26 -12.31 -9.77 4.73
N CYS A 27 -12.30 -8.61 4.08
CA CYS A 27 -12.76 -8.51 2.71
C CYS A 27 -11.77 -9.26 1.82
N ALA A 28 -12.26 -10.20 1.02
CA ALA A 28 -11.44 -10.98 0.09
C ALA A 28 -10.87 -10.12 -1.06
N GLU A 29 -11.33 -8.88 -1.20
CA GLU A 29 -10.87 -7.97 -2.26
C GLU A 29 -9.47 -7.44 -1.95
N ALA A 30 -8.51 -7.87 -2.76
CA ALA A 30 -7.14 -7.36 -2.73
C ALA A 30 -7.08 -5.83 -2.97
N LEU A 31 -5.95 -5.21 -2.63
CA LEU A 31 -5.66 -3.85 -3.10
C LEU A 31 -5.72 -3.78 -4.63
N ARG A 32 -6.15 -2.63 -5.16
CA ARG A 32 -5.98 -2.36 -6.58
C ARG A 32 -4.48 -2.22 -6.88
N PRO A 33 -4.00 -2.58 -8.08
CA PRO A 33 -2.57 -2.48 -8.42
C PRO A 33 -1.94 -1.12 -8.11
N ALA A 34 -2.65 -0.02 -8.40
CA ALA A 34 -2.15 1.32 -8.12
C ALA A 34 -1.99 1.62 -6.62
N GLU A 35 -2.86 1.06 -5.76
CA GLU A 35 -2.76 1.23 -4.30
C GLU A 35 -1.61 0.41 -3.72
N ALA A 36 -1.43 -0.81 -4.25
CA ALA A 36 -0.31 -1.69 -3.92
C ALA A 36 1.04 -1.03 -4.25
N VAL A 37 1.16 -0.44 -5.44
CA VAL A 37 2.38 0.31 -5.85
C VAL A 37 2.64 1.50 -4.93
N LEU A 38 1.63 2.31 -4.61
CA LEU A 38 1.81 3.46 -3.71
C LEU A 38 2.28 3.06 -2.32
N MET A 39 1.75 1.96 -1.79
CA MET A 39 2.13 1.45 -0.47
C MET A 39 3.58 0.97 -0.46
N LEU A 40 4.03 0.29 -1.52
CA LEU A 40 5.43 -0.09 -1.71
C LEU A 40 6.33 1.14 -1.85
N GLU A 41 5.95 2.12 -2.66
CA GLU A 41 6.70 3.37 -2.80
C GLU A 41 6.89 4.06 -1.45
N TRP A 42 5.84 4.13 -0.62
CA TRP A 42 5.94 4.69 0.72
C TRP A 42 6.81 3.87 1.67
N ALA A 43 6.74 2.54 1.60
CA ALA A 43 7.60 1.68 2.41
C ALA A 43 9.07 1.87 2.04
N MET A 44 9.39 1.95 0.74
CA MET A 44 10.75 2.18 0.25
C MET A 44 11.30 3.57 0.60
N ALA A 45 10.42 4.58 0.62
CA ALA A 45 10.78 5.94 1.03
C ALA A 45 10.77 6.17 2.55
N CYS A 46 10.44 5.15 3.35
CA CYS A 46 10.31 5.29 4.79
C CYS A 46 11.67 5.13 5.49
N GLU A 47 12.13 6.22 6.12
CA GLU A 47 13.39 6.24 6.89
C GLU A 47 13.26 5.50 8.23
N ASN A 48 12.06 5.49 8.82
CA ASN A 48 11.77 4.76 10.04
C ASN A 48 11.49 3.28 9.74
N GLU A 49 12.31 2.39 10.31
CA GLU A 49 12.22 0.96 10.07
C GLU A 49 10.91 0.33 10.60
N ALA A 50 10.42 0.76 11.77
CA ALA A 50 9.18 0.22 12.33
C ALA A 50 7.97 0.58 11.45
N ASP A 51 7.91 1.83 10.97
CA ASP A 51 6.86 2.27 10.06
C ASP A 51 6.95 1.56 8.70
N ARG A 52 8.16 1.32 8.20
CA ARG A 52 8.41 0.54 6.99
C ARG A 52 7.88 -0.88 7.13
N CYS A 53 8.23 -1.58 8.22
CA CYS A 53 7.73 -2.93 8.48
C CYS A 53 6.20 -2.95 8.56
N ALA A 54 5.60 -2.01 9.28
CA ALA A 54 4.14 -1.92 9.37
C ALA A 54 3.46 -1.72 8.00
N LEU A 55 4.06 -0.95 7.10
CA LEU A 55 3.56 -0.78 5.73
C LEU A 55 3.66 -2.07 4.91
N LEU A 56 4.77 -2.79 5.03
CA LEU A 56 5.00 -4.06 4.33
C LEU A 56 4.08 -5.16 4.86
N ASP A 57 3.84 -5.20 6.17
CA ASP A 57 2.90 -6.13 6.80
C ASP A 57 1.48 -5.90 6.29
N ILE A 58 1.04 -4.64 6.22
CA ILE A 58 -0.27 -4.29 5.65
C ILE A 58 -0.32 -4.72 4.18
N PHE A 59 0.72 -4.41 3.40
CA PHE A 59 0.82 -4.75 1.99
C PHE A 59 0.73 -6.28 1.74
N GLU A 60 1.39 -7.08 2.57
CA GLU A 60 1.34 -8.54 2.50
C GLU A 60 -0.08 -9.05 2.83
N GLN A 61 -0.64 -8.62 3.96
CA GLN A 61 -1.94 -9.11 4.45
C GLN A 61 -3.09 -8.82 3.49
N VAL A 62 -3.04 -7.71 2.77
CA VAL A 62 -4.03 -7.35 1.73
C VAL A 62 -3.75 -7.96 0.35
N GLY A 63 -2.80 -8.90 0.27
CA GLY A 63 -2.50 -9.67 -0.95
C GLY A 63 -1.60 -8.97 -1.97
N GLY A 64 -0.89 -7.91 -1.59
CA GLY A 64 -0.02 -7.14 -2.47
C GLY A 64 1.08 -8.00 -3.13
N VAL A 65 1.64 -8.98 -2.40
CA VAL A 65 2.65 -9.91 -2.93
C VAL A 65 2.10 -10.73 -4.11
N LYS A 66 0.89 -11.30 -3.96
CA LYS A 66 0.24 -12.09 -5.02
C LYS A 66 -0.05 -11.24 -6.25
N LEU A 67 -0.42 -9.98 -6.05
CA LEU A 67 -0.67 -9.03 -7.13
C LEU A 67 0.60 -8.74 -7.94
N VAL A 68 1.72 -8.48 -7.27
CA VAL A 68 3.02 -8.25 -7.94
C VAL A 68 3.49 -9.51 -8.68
N GLN A 69 3.41 -10.68 -8.05
CA GLN A 69 3.74 -11.96 -8.69
C GLN A 69 2.90 -12.19 -9.96
N GLY A 70 1.60 -11.94 -9.88
CA GLY A 70 0.69 -12.06 -11.03
C GLY A 70 1.00 -11.07 -12.15
N ALA A 71 1.49 -9.87 -11.83
CA ALA A 71 1.90 -8.89 -12.84
C ALA A 71 3.22 -9.30 -13.52
N VAL A 72 4.23 -9.72 -12.75
CA VAL A 72 5.54 -10.15 -13.27
C VAL A 72 5.42 -11.43 -14.11
N GLY A 73 4.60 -12.39 -13.66
CA GLY A 73 4.39 -13.65 -14.38
C GLY A 73 3.67 -13.53 -15.74
N ARG A 74 3.03 -12.40 -16.04
CA ARG A 74 2.36 -12.12 -17.32
C ARG A 74 3.27 -11.50 -18.39
N VAL A 75 4.53 -11.22 -18.06
CA VAL A 75 5.51 -10.61 -18.96
C VAL A 75 6.27 -11.66 -19.80
N HIS A 76 5.87 -12.94 -19.70
CA HIS A 76 6.38 -14.05 -20.53
C HIS A 76 5.26 -14.58 -21.43
#